data_AF-A0A1F7PA37-F1
#
_entry.id   AF-A0A1F7PA37-F1
#
_cell.length_a   1.000
_cell.length_b   1.000
_cell.length_c   1.000
_cell.angle_alpha   90.00
_cell.angle_beta   90.00
_cell.angle_gamma   90.00
#
_symmetry.space_group_name_H-M   'P 1'
#
loop_
_entity.id
_entity.type
_entity.pdbx_description
1 polymer ?
#
loop_
_entity_poly.entity_id
_entity_poly.type
_entity_poly.pdbx_seq_one_letter_code
_entity_poly.pdbx_strand_id
1 'polypeptide(L)'
;MLALILVVPLLAWAAPPPGSVNEDTVHQIAAQLRCVVCQNLSVADSPSEMANQMRGIIRERLQAGDTHEQVVAYFVDKYGEWILLSPRPRGFNLLVWVLPFAGIAVGLVGVLLLARRWSRRAAAAPAADAIDPATRERIRREMAEEEP
;
A
#
# COMPACT_ATOMS: atom_id res chain seq x y z
N MET A 1 63.84 0.28 2.44
CA MET A 1 62.97 1.13 1.61
C MET A 1 62.20 0.17 0.70
N LEU A 2 61.08 -0.37 1.18
CA LEU A 2 59.70 0.07 0.88
C LEU A 2 59.36 -0.23 -0.60
N ALA A 3 58.44 -1.10 -0.99
CA ALA A 3 57.29 -1.65 -0.28
C ALA A 3 56.87 -2.99 -0.91
N LEU A 4 56.82 -4.02 -0.08
CA LEU A 4 56.15 -5.30 -0.33
C LEU A 4 54.94 -5.32 0.60
N ILE A 5 53.76 -4.90 0.14
CA ILE A 5 52.49 -5.25 0.79
C ILE A 5 51.46 -5.49 -0.31
N LEU A 6 51.21 -6.78 -0.56
CA LEU A 6 50.02 -7.29 -1.23
C LEU A 6 48.77 -6.70 -0.59
N VAL A 7 47.90 -6.09 -1.37
CA VAL A 7 46.49 -5.92 -1.00
C VAL A 7 45.68 -6.66 -2.06
N VAL A 8 45.64 -7.98 -1.91
CA VAL A 8 44.56 -8.79 -2.48
C VAL A 8 43.35 -8.51 -1.60
N PRO A 9 42.25 -7.94 -2.11
CA PRO A 9 41.04 -7.86 -1.32
C PRO A 9 40.49 -9.27 -1.23
N LEU A 10 40.80 -9.96 -0.13
CA LEU A 10 40.12 -11.17 0.27
C LEU A 10 38.73 -10.76 0.79
N LEU A 11 37.87 -10.32 -0.12
CA LEU A 11 36.43 -10.41 0.07
C LEU A 11 36.08 -11.90 -0.06
N ALA A 12 36.49 -12.66 0.95
CA ALA A 12 35.90 -13.94 1.25
C ALA A 12 34.43 -13.64 1.61
N TRP A 13 33.59 -13.64 0.58
CA TRP A 13 32.17 -13.81 0.78
C TRP A 13 32.04 -15.19 1.41
N ALA A 14 31.93 -15.21 2.74
CA ALA A 14 31.72 -16.43 3.50
C ALA A 14 30.35 -16.95 3.07
N ALA A 15 30.35 -17.80 2.03
CA ALA A 15 29.18 -18.58 1.69
C ALA A 15 28.81 -19.39 2.95
N PRO A 16 27.56 -19.32 3.42
CA PRO A 16 27.14 -20.11 4.56
C PRO A 16 27.46 -21.59 4.31
N PRO A 17 27.87 -22.34 5.33
CA PRO A 17 28.26 -23.73 5.17
C PRO A 17 27.12 -24.52 4.50
N PRO A 18 27.42 -25.41 3.54
CA PRO A 18 26.40 -26.23 2.89
C PRO A 18 25.65 -27.03 3.96
N GLY A 19 24.35 -26.75 4.09
CA GLY A 19 23.47 -27.37 5.09
C GLY A 19 22.96 -26.44 6.21
N SER A 20 23.49 -25.22 6.37
CA SER A 20 22.88 -24.24 7.28
C SER A 20 21.73 -23.52 6.59
N VAL A 21 20.49 -23.90 6.88
CA VAL A 21 19.33 -23.10 6.48
C VAL A 21 19.43 -21.75 7.16
N ASN A 22 19.27 -20.68 6.38
CA ASN A 22 19.18 -19.36 6.94
C ASN A 22 17.84 -19.21 7.68
N GLU A 23 17.89 -19.12 9.01
CA GLU A 23 16.71 -18.93 9.86
C GLU A 23 15.97 -17.62 9.52
N ASP A 24 16.67 -16.59 9.01
CA ASP A 24 16.01 -15.37 8.51
C ASP A 24 15.13 -15.67 7.30
N THR A 25 15.56 -16.58 6.42
CA THR A 25 14.76 -17.00 5.26
C THR A 25 13.55 -17.81 5.69
N VAL A 26 13.72 -18.72 6.67
CA VAL A 26 12.60 -19.44 7.28
C VAL A 26 11.58 -18.46 7.86
N HIS A 27 12.06 -17.47 8.61
CA HIS A 27 11.23 -16.44 9.23
C HIS A 27 10.50 -15.59 8.19
N GLN A 28 11.17 -15.13 7.13
CA GLN A 28 10.57 -14.34 6.05
C GLN A 28 9.45 -15.09 5.31
N ILE A 29 9.62 -16.40 5.08
CA ILE A 29 8.59 -17.24 4.48
C ILE A 29 7.43 -17.42 5.47
N ALA A 30 7.73 -17.74 6.74
CA ALA A 30 6.73 -17.92 7.78
C ALA A 30 5.91 -16.64 8.05
N ALA A 31 6.50 -15.46 7.92
CA ALA A 31 5.81 -14.18 8.11
C ALA A 31 4.78 -13.89 7.01
N GLN A 32 4.96 -14.47 5.81
CA GLN A 32 4.00 -14.32 4.70
C GLN A 32 2.83 -15.30 4.79
N LEU A 33 2.95 -16.35 5.60
CA LEU A 33 1.95 -17.40 5.74
C LEU A 33 1.11 -17.20 7.00
N ARG A 34 -0.19 -17.44 6.88
CA ARG A 34 -1.18 -17.38 7.96
C ARG A 34 -1.21 -18.71 8.67
N CYS A 35 -1.24 -18.69 9.99
CA CYS A 35 -1.47 -19.92 10.74
C CYS A 35 -2.92 -20.40 10.54
N VAL A 36 -3.08 -21.62 10.04
CA VAL A 36 -4.39 -22.20 9.67
C VAL A 36 -5.38 -22.36 10.82
N VAL A 37 -4.88 -22.47 12.05
CA VAL A 37 -5.69 -22.66 13.27
C VAL A 37 -5.70 -21.44 14.19
N CYS A 38 -4.97 -20.38 13.84
CA CYS A 38 -4.80 -19.23 14.72
C CYS A 38 -5.70 -18.06 14.29
N GLN A 39 -6.07 -17.23 15.26
CA GLN A 39 -6.85 -16.02 15.01
C GLN A 39 -5.96 -14.93 14.38
N ASN A 40 -5.91 -14.89 13.05
CA ASN A 40 -5.29 -13.81 12.27
C ASN A 40 -3.81 -13.54 12.57
N LEU A 41 -3.05 -14.57 12.95
CA LEU A 41 -1.61 -14.49 13.20
C LEU A 41 -0.81 -15.12 12.07
N SER A 42 0.40 -14.60 11.84
CA SER A 42 1.36 -15.22 10.93
C SER A 42 1.91 -16.52 11.52
N VAL A 43 2.43 -17.39 10.65
CA VAL A 43 3.18 -18.58 11.06
C VAL A 43 4.48 -18.17 11.74
N ALA A 44 5.06 -17.00 11.45
CA ALA A 44 6.24 -16.50 12.14
C ALA A 44 5.95 -16.12 13.61
N ASP A 45 4.80 -15.53 13.91
CA ASP A 45 4.50 -14.95 15.24
C ASP A 45 3.71 -15.88 16.16
N SER A 46 2.97 -16.85 15.59
CA SER A 46 2.12 -17.72 16.39
C SER A 46 2.93 -18.73 17.25
N PRO A 47 2.65 -18.85 18.56
CA PRO A 47 3.28 -19.87 19.40
C PRO A 47 2.62 -21.26 19.31
N SER A 48 1.65 -21.45 18.42
CA SER A 48 0.91 -22.72 18.30
C SER A 48 1.79 -23.88 17.80
N GLU A 49 1.41 -25.11 18.16
CA GLU A 49 2.06 -26.32 17.66
C GLU A 49 2.00 -26.40 16.12
N MET A 50 0.87 -26.01 15.52
CA MET A 50 0.72 -25.96 14.06
C MET A 50 1.70 -24.99 13.40
N ALA A 51 1.92 -23.81 13.99
CA ALA A 51 2.91 -22.87 13.46
C ALA A 51 4.33 -23.44 13.54
N ASN A 52 4.67 -24.15 14.62
CA ASN A 52 5.96 -24.83 14.77
C ASN A 52 6.15 -25.93 13.71
N GLN A 53 5.12 -26.74 13.45
CA GLN A 53 5.15 -27.76 12.40
C GLN A 53 5.34 -27.15 11.01
N MET A 54 4.63 -26.06 10.70
CA MET A 54 4.79 -25.35 9.43
C MET A 54 6.21 -24.78 9.25
N ARG A 55 6.81 -24.19 10.31
CA ARG A 55 8.22 -23.76 10.28
C ARG A 55 9.20 -24.92 10.07
N GLY A 56 8.90 -26.08 10.66
CA GLY A 56 9.65 -27.31 10.42
C GLY A 56 9.65 -27.70 8.94
N ILE A 57 8.47 -27.71 8.32
CA ILE A 57 8.33 -28.01 6.89
C ILE A 57 9.06 -26.98 6.01
N ILE A 58 8.98 -25.68 6.34
CA ILE A 58 9.73 -24.64 5.63
C ILE A 58 11.23 -24.95 5.66
N ARG A 59 11.76 -25.31 6.84
CA ARG A 59 13.18 -25.65 7.01
C ARG A 59 13.56 -26.88 6.19
N GLU A 60 12.75 -27.94 6.23
CA GLU A 60 12.98 -29.16 5.44
C GLU A 60 13.03 -28.87 3.93
N ARG A 61 12.12 -28.02 3.42
CA ARG A 61 12.09 -27.65 2.00
C ARG A 61 13.30 -26.80 1.59
N LEU A 62 13.70 -25.84 2.43
CA LEU A 62 14.91 -25.06 2.19
C LEU A 62 16.17 -25.94 2.22
N GLN A 63 16.23 -26.97 3.09
CA GLN A 63 17.31 -27.96 3.08
C GLN A 63 17.31 -28.81 1.81
N ALA A 64 16.12 -29.12 1.27
CA ALA A 64 15.97 -29.84 0.01
C ALA A 64 16.36 -29.00 -1.22
N GLY A 65 16.66 -27.71 -1.06
CA GLY A 65 17.06 -26.81 -2.14
C GLY A 65 15.90 -26.06 -2.80
N ASP A 66 14.68 -26.12 -2.23
CA ASP A 66 13.55 -25.34 -2.74
C ASP A 66 13.83 -23.83 -2.58
N THR A 67 13.50 -23.03 -3.59
CA THR A 67 13.54 -21.56 -3.50
C THR A 67 12.40 -21.04 -2.64
N HIS A 68 12.52 -19.78 -2.19
CA HIS A 68 11.46 -19.09 -1.45
C HIS A 68 10.09 -19.25 -2.10
N GLU A 69 9.99 -19.00 -3.41
CA GLU A 69 8.74 -19.05 -4.16
C GLU A 69 8.18 -20.47 -4.24
N GLN A 70 9.05 -21.47 -4.33
CA GLN A 70 8.66 -22.88 -4.36
C GLN A 70 8.10 -23.33 -3.01
N VAL A 71 8.72 -22.92 -1.91
CA VAL A 71 8.20 -23.20 -0.55
C VAL A 71 6.84 -22.54 -0.36
N VAL A 72 6.68 -21.26 -0.74
CA VAL A 72 5.39 -20.57 -0.64
C VAL A 72 4.36 -21.24 -1.55
N ALA A 73 4.74 -21.61 -2.78
CA ALA A 73 3.85 -22.32 -3.71
C ALA A 73 3.38 -23.66 -3.15
N TYR A 74 4.23 -24.40 -2.44
CA TYR A 74 3.83 -25.64 -1.77
C TYR A 74 2.71 -25.43 -0.73
N PHE A 75 2.78 -24.36 0.07
CA PHE A 75 1.71 -24.04 1.02
C PHE A 75 0.45 -23.55 0.32
N VAL A 76 0.58 -22.77 -0.76
CA VAL A 76 -0.56 -22.30 -1.57
C VAL A 76 -1.24 -23.46 -2.30
N ASP A 77 -0.50 -24.47 -2.76
CA ASP A 77 -1.07 -25.66 -3.40
C ASP A 77 -1.90 -26.48 -2.41
N LYS A 78 -1.42 -26.63 -1.17
CA LYS A 78 -2.12 -27.40 -0.13
C LYS A 78 -3.30 -26.68 0.53
N TYR A 79 -3.13 -25.38 0.81
CA TYR A 79 -4.11 -24.62 1.57
C TYR A 79 -4.90 -23.65 0.69
N GLY A 80 -4.41 -23.27 -0.49
CA GLY A 80 -4.99 -22.24 -1.34
C GLY A 80 -4.40 -20.86 -1.08
N GLU A 81 -4.83 -19.85 -1.84
CA GLU A 81 -4.28 -18.48 -1.72
C GLU A 81 -4.58 -17.81 -0.35
N TRP A 82 -5.59 -18.27 0.38
CA TRP A 82 -5.96 -17.69 1.68
C TRP A 82 -4.89 -17.87 2.77
N ILE A 83 -3.95 -18.80 2.55
CA ILE A 83 -2.80 -19.00 3.44
C ILE A 83 -1.86 -17.81 3.40
N LEU A 84 -1.86 -17.00 2.33
CA LEU A 84 -1.04 -15.82 2.25
C LEU A 84 -1.66 -14.71 3.11
N LEU A 85 -0.84 -14.03 3.91
CA LEU A 85 -1.30 -12.86 4.68
C LEU A 85 -1.81 -11.75 3.75
N SER A 86 -1.19 -11.60 2.58
CA SER A 86 -1.55 -10.64 1.56
C SER A 86 -1.91 -11.34 0.23
N PRO A 87 -3.03 -10.96 -0.41
CA PRO A 87 -3.39 -11.51 -1.71
C PRO A 87 -2.39 -11.04 -2.77
N ARG A 88 -1.92 -11.96 -3.60
CA ARG A 88 -0.99 -11.64 -4.70
C ARG A 88 -1.68 -10.68 -5.67
N PRO A 89 -1.02 -9.62 -6.17
CA PRO A 89 -1.59 -8.67 -7.11
C PRO A 89 -1.67 -9.27 -8.52
N ARG A 90 -2.46 -10.33 -8.71
CA ARG A 90 -2.66 -11.02 -9.98
C ARG A 90 -4.15 -11.32 -10.17
N GLY A 91 -4.61 -11.32 -11.42
CA GLY A 91 -6.00 -11.63 -11.77
C GLY A 91 -6.99 -10.72 -11.05
N PHE A 92 -8.01 -11.32 -10.41
CA PHE A 92 -9.06 -10.60 -9.70
C PHE A 92 -8.54 -9.81 -8.49
N ASN A 93 -7.52 -10.31 -7.79
CA ASN A 93 -6.95 -9.61 -6.63
C ASN A 93 -6.38 -8.23 -7.01
N LEU A 94 -5.98 -8.01 -8.27
CA LEU A 94 -5.49 -6.73 -8.75
C LEU A 94 -6.54 -5.61 -8.60
N LEU A 95 -7.84 -5.94 -8.65
CA LEU A 95 -8.90 -4.95 -8.45
C LEU A 95 -8.80 -4.32 -7.06
N VAL A 96 -8.54 -5.10 -6.01
CA VAL A 96 -8.41 -4.58 -4.64
C VAL A 96 -7.26 -3.56 -4.54
N TRP A 97 -6.20 -3.77 -5.32
CA TRP A 97 -5.06 -2.86 -5.38
C TRP A 97 -5.32 -1.62 -6.25
N VAL A 98 -6.00 -1.75 -7.38
CA VAL A 98 -6.22 -0.65 -8.35
C VAL A 98 -7.42 0.23 -8.00
N LEU A 99 -8.50 -0.36 -7.49
CA LEU A 99 -9.75 0.32 -7.17
C LEU A 99 -9.58 1.55 -6.26
N PRO A 100 -8.80 1.54 -5.17
CA PRO A 100 -8.63 2.74 -4.34
C PRO A 100 -8.03 3.91 -5.12
N PHE A 101 -7.02 3.65 -5.96
CA PHE A 101 -6.40 4.70 -6.78
C PHE A 101 -7.34 5.21 -7.87
N ALA A 102 -8.06 4.29 -8.53
CA ALA A 102 -9.05 4.64 -9.54
C ALA A 102 -10.17 5.51 -8.94
N GLY A 103 -10.68 5.16 -7.76
CA GLY A 103 -11.70 5.92 -7.05
C GLY A 103 -11.25 7.34 -6.71
N ILE A 104 -10.03 7.50 -6.20
CA ILE A 104 -9.45 8.83 -5.92
C ILE A 104 -9.33 9.64 -7.21
N ALA A 105 -8.82 9.04 -8.29
CA ALA A 105 -8.67 9.73 -9.57
C ALA A 105 -10.03 10.21 -10.13
N VAL A 106 -11.03 9.34 -10.13
CA VAL A 106 -12.40 9.67 -10.57
C VAL A 106 -13.01 10.77 -9.69
N GLY A 107 -12.86 10.67 -8.37
CA GLY A 107 -13.33 11.69 -7.43
C GLY A 107 -12.69 13.05 -7.67
N LEU A 108 -11.37 13.10 -7.84
CA LEU A 108 -10.62 14.32 -8.10
C LEU A 108 -11.02 14.97 -9.43
N VAL A 109 -11.17 14.17 -10.49
CA VAL A 109 -11.69 14.65 -11.78
C VAL A 109 -13.10 15.22 -11.62
N GLY A 110 -13.99 14.52 -10.90
CA GLY A 110 -15.36 14.98 -10.64
C GLY A 110 -15.40 16.34 -9.92
N VAL A 111 -14.60 16.50 -8.86
CA VAL A 111 -14.48 17.76 -8.12
C VAL A 111 -13.95 18.88 -9.01
N LEU A 112 -12.89 18.63 -9.79
CA LEU A 112 -12.32 19.64 -10.69
C LEU A 112 -13.32 20.09 -11.78
N LEU A 113 -14.08 19.15 -12.34
CA LEU A 113 -15.10 19.45 -13.34
C LEU A 113 -16.25 20.27 -12.72
N LEU A 114 -16.70 19.90 -11.53
CA LEU A 114 -17.77 20.61 -10.83
C LEU A 114 -17.34 22.01 -10.40
N ALA A 115 -16.13 22.15 -9.83
CA ALA A 115 -15.54 23.43 -9.45
C ALA A 115 -15.39 24.35 -10.67
N ARG A 116 -14.90 23.84 -11.81
CA ARG A 116 -14.84 24.60 -13.07
C ARG A 116 -16.22 25.04 -13.55
N ARG A 117 -17.23 24.17 -13.46
CA ARG A 117 -18.60 24.49 -13.86
C ARG A 117 -19.20 25.58 -12.97
N TRP A 118 -18.96 25.53 -11.65
CA TRP A 118 -19.44 26.54 -10.71
C TRP A 118 -18.71 27.87 -10.86
N SER A 119 -17.39 27.85 -11.05
CA SER A 119 -16.61 29.07 -11.32
C SER A 119 -17.05 29.75 -12.61
N ARG A 120 -17.29 28.99 -13.70
CA ARG A 120 -17.82 29.56 -14.95
C ARG A 120 -19.22 30.14 -14.78
N ARG A 121 -20.07 29.51 -13.97
CA ARG A 121 -21.40 30.06 -13.63
C ARG A 121 -21.34 31.30 -12.76
N ALA A 122 -20.38 31.40 -11.84
CA ALA A 122 -20.16 32.61 -11.05
C ALA A 122 -19.58 33.74 -11.92
N ALA A 123 -18.71 33.42 -12.88
CA ALA A 123 -18.19 34.39 -13.85
C ALA A 123 -19.23 34.82 -14.90
N ALA A 124 -20.19 33.93 -15.23
CA ALA A 124 -21.31 34.21 -16.11
C ALA A 124 -22.57 34.70 -15.36
N ALA A 125 -22.56 34.69 -14.03
CA ALA A 125 -23.57 35.39 -13.26
C ALA A 125 -23.40 36.87 -13.63
N PRO A 126 -24.47 37.55 -14.07
CA PRO A 126 -24.38 38.99 -14.24
C PRO A 126 -23.82 39.53 -12.92
N ALA A 127 -22.66 40.18 -13.01
CA ALA A 127 -22.11 40.92 -11.88
C ALA A 127 -23.26 41.69 -11.26
N ALA A 128 -23.28 41.78 -9.93
CA ALA A 128 -24.28 42.48 -9.13
C ALA A 128 -24.28 44.01 -9.42
N ASP A 129 -24.40 44.37 -10.69
CA ASP A 129 -24.09 45.65 -11.29
C ASP A 129 -25.30 46.21 -12.05
N ALA A 130 -26.47 45.67 -11.77
CA ALA A 130 -27.71 46.36 -12.08
C ALA A 130 -28.57 46.45 -10.81
N ILE A 131 -28.01 46.99 -9.72
CA ILE A 131 -28.90 47.78 -8.86
C ILE A 131 -29.28 48.97 -9.72
N ASP A 132 -30.50 48.93 -10.26
CA ASP A 132 -31.09 49.99 -11.05
C ASP A 132 -30.85 51.34 -10.36
N PRO A 133 -30.39 52.39 -11.08
CA PRO A 133 -30.06 53.67 -10.49
C PRO A 133 -31.19 54.25 -9.62
N ALA A 134 -32.46 53.96 -9.92
CA ALA A 134 -33.59 54.40 -9.09
C ALA A 134 -33.63 53.69 -7.73
N THR A 135 -33.17 52.44 -7.65
CA THR A 135 -33.04 51.72 -6.38
C THR A 135 -31.88 52.27 -5.54
N ARG A 136 -30.76 52.65 -6.16
CA ARG A 136 -29.65 53.32 -5.45
C ARG A 136 -30.08 54.67 -4.86
N GLU A 137 -30.87 55.43 -5.61
CA GLU A 137 -31.35 56.73 -5.15
C GLU A 137 -32.40 56.61 -4.04
N ARG A 138 -33.28 55.58 -4.10
CA ARG A 138 -34.23 55.30 -3.03
C ARG A 138 -33.53 54.95 -1.71
N ILE A 139 -32.51 54.10 -1.75
CA ILE A 139 -31.70 53.77 -0.56
C ILE A 139 -31.01 55.01 0.00
N ARG A 140 -30.46 55.89 -0.85
CA ARG A 140 -29.83 57.13 -0.40
C ARG A 140 -30.83 58.06 0.28
N ARG A 141 -32.06 58.14 -0.22
CA ARG A 141 -33.11 58.96 0.38
C ARG A 141 -33.53 58.43 1.75
N GLU A 142 -33.77 57.12 1.86
CA GLU A 142 -34.11 56.48 3.14
C GLU A 142 -33.00 56.72 4.18
N MET A 143 -31.73 56.54 3.81
CA MET A 143 -30.58 56.80 4.70
C MET A 143 -30.49 58.27 5.16
N ALA A 144 -30.85 59.23 4.30
CA ALA A 144 -30.82 60.66 4.65
C ALA A 144 -32.01 61.10 5.52
N GLU A 145 -33.11 60.33 5.50
CA GLU A 145 -34.28 60.54 6.36
C GLU A 145 -34.11 59.88 7.74
N GLU A 146 -33.21 58.91 7.88
CA GLU A 146 -32.91 58.17 9.11
C GLU A 146 -31.74 58.75 9.94
N GLU A 147 -31.02 59.77 9.44
CA GLU A 147 -30.04 60.54 10.22
C GLU A 147 -30.75 61.69 10.98
N PRO A 148 -30.87 61.61 12.33
CA PRO A 148 -31.56 62.60 13.17
C PRO A 148 -30.77 63.90 13.41
#